data_AF-A0A2V5ZAV6-F1
#
_entry.id   AF-A0A2V5ZAV6-F1
#
_cell.length_a   1.000
_cell.length_b   1.000
_cell.length_c   1.000
_cell.angle_alpha   90.00
_cell.angle_beta   90.00
_cell.angle_gamma   90.00
#
_symmetry.space_group_name_H-M   'P 1'
#
loop_
_entity.id
_entity.type
_entity.pdbx_description
1 polymer ?
#
loop_
_entity_poly.entity_id
_entity_poly.type
_entity_poly.pdbx_seq_one_letter_code
_entity_poly.pdbx_strand_id
1 'polypeptide(L)'
;MDGFLPPIERPNGLMLKLAYYFTRRQFGKVLAPLKVHSARLPSAFGLFYGRINKLDKKLTLLRELVFLIREQVARINICRFCPDIGRWFSIQESMNQAKFDVLEEYGTSALFTDAERAALDYVTELTKNKTVRPDTFGALARHYSEHEICEIVWLLATEHLYNLPKIGLNIHSDMLCDIRAAHQSGA
;
A
#
# COMPACT_ATOMS: atom_id res chain seq x y z
N MET A 1 -4.33 -2.31 21.45
CA MET A 1 -4.50 -0.84 21.58
C MET A 1 -5.49 -0.43 20.52
N ASP A 2 -6.66 0.03 20.94
CA ASP A 2 -7.75 0.35 20.02
C ASP A 2 -7.44 1.64 19.26
N GLY A 3 -7.95 1.72 18.02
CA GLY A 3 -7.86 2.96 17.22
C GLY A 3 -8.59 4.12 17.92
N PHE A 4 -8.28 5.35 17.53
CA PHE A 4 -8.85 6.54 18.19
C PHE A 4 -10.37 6.70 17.98
N LEU A 5 -10.93 6.03 16.98
CA LEU A 5 -12.37 6.00 16.72
C LEU A 5 -12.87 4.55 16.73
N PRO A 6 -14.06 4.28 17.30
CA PRO A 6 -14.63 2.94 17.29
C PRO A 6 -15.01 2.52 15.86
N PRO A 7 -14.91 1.22 15.51
CA PRO A 7 -15.34 0.74 14.20
C PRO A 7 -16.88 0.83 14.06
N ILE A 8 -17.36 1.22 12.88
CA ILE A 8 -18.78 1.12 12.54
C ILE A 8 -19.06 -0.31 12.10
N GLU A 9 -19.73 -1.09 12.95
CA GLU A 9 -20.05 -2.50 12.65
C GLU A 9 -21.35 -2.66 11.84
N ARG A 10 -22.29 -1.72 11.96
CA ARG A 10 -23.57 -1.72 11.26
C ARG A 10 -23.68 -0.50 10.35
N PRO A 11 -23.29 -0.61 9.07
CA PRO A 11 -23.33 0.51 8.15
C PRO A 11 -24.77 0.85 7.74
N ASN A 12 -25.05 2.15 7.63
CA ASN A 12 -26.28 2.67 7.05
C ASN A 12 -26.07 2.99 5.56
N GLY A 13 -27.13 2.85 4.77
CA GLY A 13 -27.10 3.10 3.32
C GLY A 13 -26.64 1.91 2.48
N LEU A 14 -27.26 1.77 1.31
CA LEU A 14 -27.06 0.62 0.42
C LEU A 14 -25.62 0.49 -0.08
N MET A 15 -25.01 1.61 -0.50
CA MET A 15 -23.63 1.62 -1.02
C MET A 15 -22.60 1.13 0.01
N LEU A 16 -22.73 1.57 1.27
CA LEU A 16 -21.80 1.17 2.33
C LEU A 16 -22.01 -0.30 2.73
N LYS A 17 -23.26 -0.78 2.77
CA LYS A 17 -23.56 -2.21 2.97
C LYS A 17 -22.94 -3.07 1.87
N LEU A 18 -23.03 -2.64 0.61
CA LEU A 18 -22.37 -3.32 -0.52
C LEU A 18 -20.84 -3.31 -0.36
N ALA A 19 -20.25 -2.17 -0.02
CA ALA A 19 -18.80 -2.09 0.23
C ALA A 19 -18.36 -3.07 1.33
N TYR A 20 -19.08 -3.14 2.45
CA TYR A 20 -18.82 -4.08 3.55
C TYR A 20 -18.93 -5.54 3.09
N TYR A 21 -19.96 -5.86 2.29
CA TYR A 21 -20.14 -7.20 1.73
C TYR A 21 -18.96 -7.60 0.83
N PHE A 22 -18.57 -6.74 -0.11
CA PHE A 22 -17.46 -7.04 -1.04
C PHE A 22 -16.12 -7.13 -0.31
N THR A 23 -15.85 -6.22 0.64
CA THR A 23 -14.64 -6.29 1.47
C THR A 23 -14.59 -7.59 2.26
N ARG A 24 -15.69 -7.99 2.90
CA ARG A 24 -15.76 -9.28 3.62
C ARG A 24 -15.54 -10.47 2.70
N ARG A 25 -16.13 -10.45 1.51
CA ARG A 25 -15.97 -11.52 0.51
C ARG A 25 -14.52 -11.64 0.02
N GLN A 26 -13.82 -10.52 -0.16
CA GLN A 26 -12.44 -10.52 -0.67
C GLN A 26 -11.41 -10.85 0.41
N PHE A 27 -11.55 -10.28 1.62
CA PHE A 27 -10.54 -10.33 2.67
C PHE A 27 -10.89 -11.22 3.86
N GLY A 28 -12.06 -11.89 3.84
CA GLY A 28 -12.60 -12.66 4.98
C GLY A 28 -13.19 -11.79 6.11
N LYS A 29 -12.89 -10.49 6.14
CA LYS A 29 -13.42 -9.51 7.10
C LYS A 29 -13.60 -8.13 6.47
N VAL A 30 -14.31 -7.24 7.16
CA VAL A 30 -14.39 -5.83 6.77
C VAL A 30 -13.17 -5.11 7.32
N LEU A 31 -12.38 -4.50 6.43
CA LEU A 31 -11.12 -3.85 6.77
C LEU A 31 -11.30 -2.70 7.77
N ALA A 32 -10.43 -2.60 8.77
CA ALA A 32 -10.46 -1.56 9.79
C ALA A 32 -10.45 -0.13 9.21
N PRO A 33 -9.65 0.22 8.17
CA PRO A 33 -9.74 1.52 7.53
C PRO A 33 -11.12 1.86 6.95
N LEU A 34 -11.85 0.86 6.45
CA LEU A 34 -13.22 1.07 5.97
C LEU A 34 -14.16 1.35 7.15
N LYS A 35 -14.09 0.54 8.22
CA LYS A 35 -14.94 0.68 9.41
C LYS A 35 -14.68 1.94 10.23
N VAL A 36 -13.43 2.41 10.24
CA VAL A 36 -12.97 3.50 11.12
C VAL A 36 -12.95 4.84 10.37
N HIS A 37 -12.48 4.89 9.13
CA HIS A 37 -12.34 6.13 8.37
C HIS A 37 -13.42 6.28 7.28
N SER A 38 -13.43 5.41 6.28
CA SER A 38 -14.25 5.62 5.07
C SER A 38 -15.76 5.56 5.33
N ALA A 39 -16.22 4.78 6.31
CA ALA A 39 -17.64 4.71 6.69
C ALA A 39 -18.22 6.01 7.24
N ARG A 40 -17.38 6.99 7.60
CA ARG A 40 -17.76 8.31 8.12
C ARG A 40 -17.76 9.42 7.06
N LEU A 41 -17.32 9.12 5.84
CA LEU A 41 -17.22 10.08 4.75
C LEU A 41 -18.33 9.87 3.72
N PRO A 42 -18.71 10.92 2.97
CA PRO A 42 -19.57 10.77 1.81
C PRO A 42 -19.04 9.72 0.83
N SER A 43 -19.93 9.00 0.15
CA SER A 43 -19.57 7.91 -0.79
C SER A 43 -18.62 8.35 -1.91
N ALA A 44 -18.62 9.65 -2.26
CA ALA A 44 -17.68 10.25 -3.21
C ALA A 44 -16.20 10.02 -2.83
N PHE A 45 -15.86 10.01 -1.54
CA PHE A 45 -14.49 9.70 -1.08
C PHE A 45 -14.13 8.24 -1.34
N GLY A 46 -15.06 7.30 -1.13
CA GLY A 46 -14.88 5.89 -1.50
C GLY A 46 -14.67 5.71 -3.00
N LEU A 47 -15.45 6.41 -3.83
CA LEU A 47 -15.27 6.42 -5.28
C LEU A 47 -13.91 6.99 -5.69
N PHE A 48 -13.43 8.03 -5.01
CA PHE A 48 -12.10 8.60 -5.23
C PHE A 48 -10.99 7.59 -4.94
N TYR A 49 -11.01 6.91 -3.78
CA TYR A 49 -10.06 5.84 -3.50
C TYR A 49 -10.15 4.68 -4.51
N GLY A 50 -11.36 4.36 -4.98
CA GLY A 50 -11.56 3.39 -6.05
C GLY A 50 -10.95 3.83 -7.39
N ARG A 51 -10.94 5.13 -7.70
CA ARG A 51 -10.27 5.67 -8.89
C ARG A 51 -8.77 5.56 -8.80
N ILE A 52 -8.15 5.81 -7.64
CA ILE A 52 -6.70 5.60 -7.45
C ILE A 52 -6.33 4.16 -7.79
N ASN A 53 -7.06 3.17 -7.26
CA ASN A 53 -6.84 1.76 -7.60
C ASN A 53 -7.01 1.44 -9.09
N LYS A 54 -7.88 2.17 -9.81
CA LYS A 54 -8.03 2.01 -11.26
C LYS A 54 -6.85 2.63 -12.03
N LEU A 55 -6.32 3.74 -11.54
CA LEU A 55 -5.15 4.41 -12.11
C LEU A 55 -3.87 3.58 -11.90
N ASP A 56 -3.72 2.96 -10.73
CA ASP A 56 -2.60 2.03 -10.46
C ASP A 56 -2.53 0.87 -11.45
N LYS A 57 -3.67 0.42 -11.99
CA LYS A 57 -3.74 -0.63 -13.02
C LYS A 57 -3.39 -0.12 -14.43
N LYS A 58 -3.16 1.17 -14.59
CA LYS A 58 -2.78 1.81 -15.86
C LYS A 58 -1.28 2.15 -15.91
N LEU A 59 -0.57 1.94 -14.80
CA LEU A 59 0.87 2.16 -14.76
C LEU A 59 1.59 1.16 -15.67
N THR A 60 2.68 1.61 -16.27
CA THR A 60 3.57 0.79 -17.10
C THR A 60 4.64 0.07 -16.31
N LEU A 61 4.94 0.53 -15.08
CA LEU A 61 5.87 -0.12 -14.17
C LEU A 61 5.52 -1.58 -13.90
N LEU A 62 6.54 -2.41 -13.69
CA LEU A 62 6.37 -3.79 -13.25
C LEU A 62 5.53 -3.86 -11.97
N ARG A 63 4.57 -4.78 -11.96
CA ARG A 63 3.61 -4.93 -10.86
C ARG A 63 4.28 -5.18 -9.51
N GLU A 64 5.37 -5.95 -9.48
CA GLU A 64 6.17 -6.17 -8.26
C GLU A 64 6.83 -4.88 -7.75
N LEU A 65 7.43 -4.09 -8.64
CA LEU A 65 8.06 -2.81 -8.29
C LEU A 65 7.04 -1.80 -7.72
N VAL A 66 5.81 -1.79 -8.26
CA VAL A 66 4.71 -0.97 -7.72
C VAL A 66 4.49 -1.27 -6.23
N PHE A 67 4.46 -2.55 -5.84
CA PHE A 67 4.28 -2.93 -4.44
C PHE A 67 5.53 -2.70 -3.60
N LEU A 68 6.73 -2.95 -4.12
CA LEU A 68 7.97 -2.65 -3.39
C LEU A 68 8.09 -1.17 -3.02
N ILE A 69 7.73 -0.27 -3.95
CA ILE A 69 7.67 1.18 -3.70
C ILE A 69 6.65 1.50 -2.59
N ARG A 70 5.42 1.00 -2.71
CA ARG A 70 4.36 1.24 -1.71
C ARG A 70 4.75 0.72 -0.33
N GLU A 71 5.29 -0.49 -0.27
CA GLU A 71 5.75 -1.12 0.96
C GLU A 71 6.87 -0.31 1.63
N GLN A 72 7.85 0.15 0.84
CA GLN A 72 8.96 0.95 1.36
C GLN A 72 8.48 2.29 1.94
N VAL A 73 7.59 3.00 1.23
CA VAL A 73 7.00 4.26 1.73
C VAL A 73 6.17 4.02 2.99
N ALA A 74 5.32 2.99 2.99
CA ALA A 74 4.51 2.60 4.14
C ALA A 74 5.35 2.25 5.38
N ARG A 75 6.47 1.53 5.18
CA ARG A 75 7.42 1.16 6.23
C ARG A 75 8.07 2.39 6.85
N ILE A 76 8.56 3.31 6.04
CA ILE A 76 9.16 4.57 6.51
C ILE A 76 8.13 5.41 7.29
N ASN A 77 6.88 5.45 6.81
CA ASN A 77 5.79 6.15 7.48
C ASN A 77 5.24 5.38 8.71
N ILE A 78 5.71 4.17 8.98
CA ILE A 78 5.26 3.33 10.11
C ILE A 78 3.75 3.03 10.05
N CYS A 79 3.19 2.91 8.84
CA CYS A 79 1.79 2.52 8.67
C CYS A 79 1.62 1.03 8.97
N ARG A 80 1.13 0.64 10.15
CA ARG A 80 1.02 -0.78 10.55
C ARG A 80 0.02 -1.62 9.76
N PHE A 81 -0.98 -1.00 9.15
CA PHE A 81 -1.96 -1.68 8.29
C PHE A 81 -1.41 -1.94 6.89
N CYS A 82 -0.51 -1.07 6.40
CA CYS A 82 -0.13 -1.05 4.99
C CYS A 82 0.73 -2.26 4.58
N PRO A 83 1.74 -2.69 5.37
CA PRO A 83 2.44 -3.96 5.18
C PRO A 83 1.54 -5.19 5.18
N ASP A 84 0.53 -5.23 6.05
CA ASP A 84 -0.38 -6.38 6.16
C ASP A 84 -1.21 -6.56 4.86
N ILE A 85 -1.81 -5.48 4.37
CA ILE A 85 -2.53 -5.53 3.09
C ILE A 85 -1.60 -5.69 1.89
N GLY A 86 -0.41 -5.09 1.92
CA GLY A 86 0.63 -5.22 0.90
C GLY A 86 1.05 -6.67 0.74
N ARG A 87 1.40 -7.35 1.84
CA ARG A 87 1.74 -8.77 1.88
C ARG A 87 0.60 -9.66 1.41
N TRP A 88 -0.65 -9.36 1.79
CA TRP A 88 -1.80 -10.11 1.29
C TRP A 88 -1.84 -10.09 -0.25
N PHE A 89 -1.69 -8.91 -0.86
CA PHE A 89 -1.69 -8.78 -2.32
C PHE A 89 -0.46 -9.41 -2.97
N SER A 90 0.74 -9.23 -2.42
CA SER A 90 1.97 -9.78 -3.01
C SER A 90 1.90 -11.31 -3.10
N ILE A 91 1.34 -11.97 -2.08
CA ILE A 91 1.12 -13.43 -2.10
C ILE A 91 -0.01 -13.81 -3.07
N GLN A 92 -1.09 -13.02 -3.16
CA GLN A 92 -2.19 -13.30 -4.11
C GLN A 92 -1.73 -13.19 -5.57
N GLU A 93 -0.86 -12.23 -5.86
CA GLU A 93 -0.32 -11.99 -7.20
C GLU A 93 0.98 -12.77 -7.48
N SER A 94 1.34 -13.73 -6.61
CA SER A 94 2.51 -14.62 -6.76
C SER A 94 3.85 -13.89 -6.97
N MET A 95 4.04 -12.76 -6.29
CA MET A 95 5.28 -11.99 -6.34
C MET A 95 6.39 -12.65 -5.51
N ASN A 96 7.64 -12.27 -5.74
CA ASN A 96 8.79 -12.80 -5.03
C ASN A 96 8.79 -12.36 -3.56
N GLN A 97 8.27 -13.23 -2.68
CA GLN A 97 8.14 -12.95 -1.25
C GLN A 97 9.49 -12.68 -0.58
N ALA A 98 10.58 -13.30 -1.05
CA ALA A 98 11.90 -13.07 -0.50
C ALA A 98 12.31 -11.60 -0.60
N LYS A 99 11.97 -10.89 -1.69
CA LYS A 99 12.23 -9.45 -1.81
C LYS A 99 11.49 -8.64 -0.75
N PHE A 100 10.21 -8.93 -0.50
CA PHE A 100 9.43 -8.23 0.51
C PHE A 100 9.95 -8.50 1.92
N ASP A 101 10.37 -9.73 2.21
CA ASP A 101 10.91 -10.12 3.52
C ASP A 101 12.25 -9.43 3.83
N VAL A 102 13.10 -9.16 2.83
CA VAL A 102 14.37 -8.43 3.00
C VAL A 102 14.34 -7.00 2.44
N LEU A 103 13.16 -6.40 2.34
CA LEU A 103 13.02 -5.06 1.75
C LEU A 103 13.80 -4.00 2.54
N GLU A 104 13.95 -4.14 3.86
CA GLU A 104 14.77 -3.20 4.64
C GLU A 104 16.25 -3.20 4.24
N GLU A 105 16.72 -4.32 3.70
CA GLU A 105 18.11 -4.55 3.28
C GLU A 105 18.28 -4.42 1.76
N TYR A 106 17.35 -3.76 1.07
CA TYR A 106 17.37 -3.65 -0.39
C TYR A 106 18.69 -3.08 -0.94
N GLY A 107 19.37 -2.22 -0.15
CA GLY A 107 20.65 -1.60 -0.48
C GLY A 107 21.85 -2.55 -0.49
N THR A 108 21.73 -3.76 0.06
CA THR A 108 22.82 -4.77 0.11
C THR A 108 22.39 -6.15 -0.39
N SER A 109 21.08 -6.44 -0.40
CA SER A 109 20.55 -7.74 -0.81
C SER A 109 20.70 -8.00 -2.31
N ALA A 110 21.29 -9.13 -2.70
CA ALA A 110 21.44 -9.51 -4.12
C ALA A 110 20.12 -9.75 -4.87
N LEU A 111 18.97 -9.74 -4.16
CA LEU A 111 17.66 -9.92 -4.79
C LEU A 111 17.20 -8.69 -5.59
N PHE A 112 17.79 -7.51 -5.34
CA PHE A 112 17.38 -6.26 -5.97
C PHE A 112 18.34 -5.83 -7.07
N THR A 113 17.77 -5.52 -8.22
CA THR A 113 18.47 -4.90 -9.36
C THR A 113 18.85 -3.45 -9.08
N ASP A 114 19.79 -2.91 -9.87
CA ASP A 114 20.18 -1.49 -9.76
C ASP A 114 19.02 -0.53 -10.03
N ALA A 115 18.13 -0.89 -10.97
CA ALA A 115 16.92 -0.12 -11.26
C ALA A 115 15.99 -0.07 -10.02
N GLU A 116 15.70 -1.23 -9.41
CA GLU A 116 14.86 -1.29 -8.22
C GLU A 116 15.47 -0.51 -7.05
N ARG A 117 16.79 -0.60 -6.84
CA ARG A 117 17.50 0.19 -5.82
C ARG A 117 17.35 1.68 -6.09
N ALA A 118 17.54 2.13 -7.32
CA ALA A 118 17.39 3.54 -7.68
C ALA A 118 15.97 4.06 -7.41
N ALA A 119 14.93 3.27 -7.71
CA ALA A 119 13.56 3.60 -7.37
C ALA A 119 13.34 3.66 -5.85
N LEU A 120 13.84 2.67 -5.11
CA LEU A 120 13.71 2.58 -3.65
C LEU A 120 14.47 3.71 -2.93
N ASP A 121 15.66 4.09 -3.40
CA ASP A 121 16.44 5.20 -2.88
C ASP A 121 15.72 6.53 -3.09
N TYR A 122 15.20 6.76 -4.30
CA TYR A 122 14.43 7.95 -4.61
C TYR A 122 13.21 8.12 -3.70
N VAL A 123 12.37 7.08 -3.57
CA VAL A 123 11.16 7.15 -2.73
C VAL A 123 11.51 7.21 -1.25
N THR A 124 12.61 6.59 -0.83
CA THR A 124 13.11 6.68 0.55
C THR A 124 13.52 8.09 0.91
N GLU A 125 14.34 8.72 0.05
CA GLU A 125 14.83 10.07 0.26
C GLU A 125 13.70 11.09 0.25
N LEU A 126 12.82 11.03 -0.76
CA LEU A 126 11.68 11.95 -0.85
C LEU A 126 10.71 11.76 0.32
N THR A 127 10.49 10.53 0.79
CA THR A 127 9.63 10.27 1.95
C THR A 127 10.22 10.83 3.24
N LYS A 128 11.52 10.64 3.49
CA LYS A 128 12.17 11.09 4.74
C LYS A 128 12.41 12.60 4.76
N ASN A 129 12.94 13.13 3.67
CA ASN A 129 13.51 14.48 3.65
C ASN A 129 12.58 15.51 2.99
N LYS A 130 11.55 15.05 2.28
CA LYS A 130 10.66 15.91 1.46
C LYS A 130 11.42 16.71 0.38
N THR A 131 12.61 16.25 0.03
CA THR A 131 13.48 16.77 -1.02
C THR A 131 14.31 15.61 -1.57
N VAL A 132 14.85 15.76 -2.78
CA VAL A 132 15.69 14.76 -3.44
C VAL A 132 16.94 15.44 -3.98
N ARG A 133 18.12 14.88 -3.67
CA ARG A 133 19.39 15.33 -4.23
C ARG A 133 19.46 15.08 -5.75
N PRO A 134 20.15 15.95 -6.51
CA PRO A 134 20.35 15.76 -7.96
C PRO A 134 20.96 14.39 -8.31
N ASP A 135 21.88 13.87 -7.50
CA ASP A 135 22.51 12.57 -7.75
C ASP A 135 21.51 11.41 -7.64
N THR A 136 20.59 11.45 -6.66
CA THR A 136 19.55 10.42 -6.48
C THR A 136 18.57 10.45 -7.65
N PHE A 137 18.14 11.64 -8.07
CA PHE A 137 17.31 11.77 -9.28
C PHE A 137 18.06 11.33 -10.53
N GLY A 138 19.34 11.69 -10.66
CA GLY A 138 20.20 11.28 -11.77
C GLY A 138 20.40 9.77 -11.83
N ALA A 139 20.49 9.08 -10.70
CA ALA A 139 20.54 7.61 -10.65
C ALA A 139 19.20 6.99 -11.12
N LEU A 140 18.07 7.52 -10.65
CA LEU A 140 16.74 7.08 -11.10
C LEU A 140 16.55 7.25 -12.61
N ALA A 141 16.93 8.41 -13.14
CA ALA A 141 16.78 8.75 -14.56
C ALA A 141 17.65 7.92 -15.51
N ARG A 142 18.65 7.17 -15.01
CA ARG A 142 19.41 6.20 -15.82
C ARG A 142 18.62 4.92 -16.10
N HIS A 143 17.62 4.60 -15.27
CA HIS A 143 16.89 3.35 -15.32
C HIS A 143 15.43 3.50 -15.77
N TYR A 144 14.84 4.68 -15.59
CA TYR A 144 13.42 4.92 -15.85
C TYR A 144 13.23 6.13 -16.78
N SER A 145 12.25 6.02 -17.66
CA SER A 145 11.77 7.14 -18.50
C SER A 145 11.10 8.22 -17.65
N GLU A 146 10.97 9.44 -18.20
CA GLU A 146 10.25 10.54 -17.53
C GLU A 146 8.82 10.16 -17.14
N HIS A 147 8.16 9.34 -17.97
CA HIS A 147 6.83 8.81 -17.67
C HIS A 147 6.86 7.88 -16.46
N GLU A 148 7.73 6.88 -16.44
CA GLU A 148 7.87 5.95 -15.31
C GLU A 148 8.27 6.67 -14.02
N ILE A 149 9.11 7.71 -14.10
CA ILE A 149 9.44 8.56 -12.94
C ILE A 149 8.17 9.24 -12.39
N CYS A 150 7.31 9.77 -13.26
CA CYS A 150 6.02 10.31 -12.82
C CYS A 150 5.12 9.25 -12.18
N GLU A 151 5.15 8.01 -12.67
CA GLU A 151 4.45 6.87 -12.06
C GLU A 151 4.99 6.55 -10.66
N ILE A 152 6.32 6.56 -10.47
CA ILE A 152 6.96 6.36 -9.15
C ILE A 152 6.54 7.46 -8.17
N VAL A 153 6.51 8.72 -8.60
CA VAL A 153 6.04 9.86 -7.78
C VAL A 153 4.55 9.72 -7.44
N TRP A 154 3.72 9.27 -8.39
CA TRP A 154 2.30 8.97 -8.16
C TRP A 154 2.11 7.91 -7.07
N LEU A 155 2.88 6.82 -7.11
CA LEU A 155 2.84 5.77 -6.10
C LEU A 155 3.21 6.31 -4.73
N LEU A 156 4.30 7.07 -4.62
CA LEU A 156 4.71 7.70 -3.36
C LEU A 156 3.63 8.63 -2.81
N ALA A 157 3.07 9.51 -3.63
CA ALA A 157 2.07 10.49 -3.21
C ALA A 157 0.78 9.82 -2.73
N THR A 158 0.30 8.83 -3.49
CA THR A 158 -0.92 8.09 -3.13
C THR A 158 -0.70 7.16 -1.93
N GLU A 159 0.52 6.64 -1.73
CA GLU A 159 0.83 5.88 -0.52
C GLU A 159 0.79 6.75 0.74
N HIS A 160 1.27 7.99 0.69
CA HIS A 160 1.09 8.95 1.79
C HIS A 160 -0.39 9.22 2.08
N LEU A 161 -1.21 9.36 1.03
CA LEU A 161 -2.66 9.49 1.17
C LEU A 161 -3.30 8.26 1.84
N TYR A 162 -2.75 7.06 1.65
CA TYR A 162 -3.19 5.86 2.36
C TYR A 162 -2.66 5.78 3.79
N ASN A 163 -1.39 6.12 4.01
CA ASN A 163 -0.73 5.98 5.31
C ASN A 163 -1.31 6.95 6.34
N LEU A 164 -1.42 8.25 5.99
CA LEU A 164 -1.71 9.30 6.97
C LEU A 164 -3.06 9.15 7.68
N PRO A 165 -4.18 8.82 7.01
CA PRO A 165 -5.44 8.58 7.71
C PRO A 165 -5.37 7.38 8.67
N LYS A 166 -4.59 6.35 8.33
CA LYS A 166 -4.43 5.15 9.17
C LYS A 166 -3.58 5.46 10.40
N ILE A 167 -2.48 6.16 10.20
CA ILE A 167 -1.59 6.62 11.28
C ILE A 167 -2.33 7.58 12.21
N GLY A 168 -2.96 8.62 11.64
CA GLY A 168 -3.68 9.65 12.39
C GLY A 168 -4.88 9.14 13.20
N LEU A 169 -5.39 7.95 12.88
CA LEU A 169 -6.48 7.29 13.60
C LEU A 169 -6.03 6.06 14.39
N ASN A 170 -4.72 5.81 14.47
CA ASN A 170 -4.13 4.66 15.15
C ASN A 170 -4.74 3.32 14.68
N ILE A 171 -4.95 3.17 13.37
CA ILE A 171 -5.47 1.95 12.75
C ILE A 171 -4.31 0.96 12.55
N HIS A 172 -4.38 -0.19 13.23
CA HIS A 172 -3.37 -1.26 13.18
C HIS A 172 -3.66 -2.29 12.08
N SER A 173 -2.76 -3.28 11.98
CA SER A 173 -2.90 -4.47 11.13
C SER A 173 -4.24 -5.18 11.35
N ASP A 174 -4.79 -5.73 10.26
CA ASP A 174 -6.00 -6.55 10.29
C ASP A 174 -5.70 -8.05 10.36
N MET A 175 -4.41 -8.43 10.36
CA MET A 175 -3.89 -9.80 10.34
C MET A 175 -4.42 -10.58 9.13
N LEU A 176 -4.41 -9.96 7.95
CA LEU A 176 -4.98 -10.52 6.73
C LEU A 176 -4.26 -11.79 6.26
N CYS A 177 -2.97 -11.92 6.55
CA CYS A 177 -2.20 -13.13 6.24
C CYS A 177 -2.68 -14.34 7.06
N ASP A 178 -2.99 -14.16 8.35
CA ASP A 178 -3.47 -15.24 9.22
C ASP A 178 -4.86 -15.73 8.79
N ILE A 179 -5.73 -14.80 8.39
CA ILE A 179 -7.07 -15.12 7.89
C ILE A 179 -6.99 -15.95 6.61
N ARG A 180 -6.06 -15.61 5.71
CA ARG A 180 -5.82 -16.40 4.50
C ARG A 180 -5.34 -17.81 4.84
N ALA A 181 -4.38 -17.95 5.75
CA ALA A 181 -3.87 -19.25 6.16
C ALA A 181 -5.00 -20.16 6.71
N ALA A 182 -5.88 -19.60 7.56
CA ALA A 182 -7.03 -20.30 8.10
C ALA A 182 -8.03 -20.78 7.00
N HIS A 183 -8.25 -19.96 5.96
CA HIS A 183 -9.09 -20.34 4.82
C HIS A 183 -8.47 -21.46 3.96
N GLN A 184 -7.14 -21.51 3.85
CA GLN A 184 -6.45 -22.55 3.10
C GLN A 184 -6.36 -23.89 3.87
N SER A 185 -6.32 -23.86 5.20
CA SER A 185 -6.30 -25.05 6.05
C SER A 185 -7.67 -25.69 6.30
N GLY A 186 -8.76 -25.02 5.92
CA GLY A 186 -10.14 -25.47 6.09
C GLY A 186 -10.84 -25.89 4.80
N ALA A 187 -10.08 -26.12 3.72
CA ALA A 187 -10.54 -26.59 2.41
C ALA A 187 -10.04 -28.01 2.14
#